data_AF-A0AB36BJV3-F1
#
_entry.id   AF-A0AB36BJV3-F1
#
_cell.length_a   1.000
_cell.length_b   1.000
_cell.length_c   1.000
_cell.angle_alpha   90.00
_cell.angle_beta   90.00
_cell.angle_gamma   90.00
#
_symmetry.space_group_name_H-M   'P 1'
#
loop_
_entity.id
_entity.type
_entity.pdbx_description
1 polymer ?
#
loop_
_entity_poly.entity_id
_entity_poly.type
_entity_poly.pdbx_seq_one_letter_code
_entity_poly.pdbx_strand_id
1 'polypeptide(L)' 'MDKVVINLYKKGLYTDETFRKFVKVRWITPEQFKETTGNDYEPQA' A
#
# COMPACT_ATOMS: atom_id res chain seq x y z
N MET A 1 11.75 5.12 0.51
CA MET A 1 10.95 5.23 -0.74
C MET A 1 9.45 5.19 -0.45
N ASP A 2 9.08 4.64 0.69
CA ASP A 2 7.76 4.44 1.28
C ASP A 2 6.87 5.68 1.23
N LYS A 3 7.42 6.86 1.60
CA LYS A 3 6.69 8.13 1.58
C LYS A 3 6.24 8.55 0.18
N VAL A 4 6.98 8.19 -0.87
CA VAL A 4 6.62 8.51 -2.25
C VAL A 4 5.43 7.65 -2.68
N VAL A 5 5.49 6.34 -2.44
CA VAL A 5 4.44 5.38 -2.78
C VAL A 5 3.12 5.70 -2.07
N ILE A 6 3.19 6.02 -0.77
CA ILE A 6 2.03 6.46 0.03
C ILE A 6 1.43 7.75 -0.53
N ASN A 7 2.26 8.73 -0.89
CA ASN A 7 1.78 10.01 -1.41
C ASN A 7 1.13 9.85 -2.79
N LEU A 8 1.66 8.96 -3.63
CA LEU A 8 1.07 8.63 -4.93
C LEU A 8 -0.28 7.92 -4.78
N TYR A 9 -0.40 7.01 -3.80
CA TYR A 9 -1.69 6.40 -3.46
C TYR A 9 -2.72 7.43 -2.99
N LYS A 10 -2.33 8.34 -2.08
CA LYS A 10 -3.20 9.44 -1.61
C LYS A 10 -3.63 10.39 -2.73
N LYS A 11 -2.84 10.50 -3.79
CA LYS A 11 -3.18 11.25 -5.01
C LYS A 11 -4.12 10.49 -5.96
N GLY A 12 -4.51 9.27 -5.63
CA GLY A 12 -5.38 8.43 -6.47
C GLY A 12 -4.68 7.83 -7.68
N LEU A 13 -3.34 7.84 -7.72
CA LEU A 13 -2.56 7.28 -8.84
C LEU A 13 -2.48 5.75 -8.81
N TYR A 14 -2.81 5.15 -7.66
CA TYR A 14 -2.79 3.71 -7.46
C TYR A 14 -4.09 3.23 -6.84
N THR A 15 -4.52 2.05 -7.28
CA THR A 15 -5.62 1.30 -6.67
C THR A 15 -5.14 0.47 -5.49
N ASP A 16 -6.07 0.06 -4.62
CA ASP A 16 -5.80 -0.78 -3.45
C ASP A 16 -5.03 -2.07 -3.84
N GLU A 17 -5.38 -2.68 -4.97
CA GLU A 17 -4.67 -3.85 -5.54
C GLU A 17 -3.20 -3.57 -5.88
N THR A 18 -2.92 -2.42 -6.52
CA THR A 18 -1.55 -2.03 -6.86
C THR A 18 -0.76 -1.72 -5.59
N PHE A 19 -1.42 -1.12 -4.61
CA PHE A 19 -0.83 -0.80 -3.33
C PHE A 19 -0.49 -2.05 -2.50
N ARG A 20 -1.33 -3.10 -2.57
CA ARG A 20 -1.04 -4.43 -2.00
C ARG A 20 0.19 -5.09 -2.63
N LYS A 21 0.45 -4.87 -3.93
CA LYS A 21 1.68 -5.37 -4.57
C LYS A 21 2.93 -4.73 -3.96
N PHE A 22 2.88 -3.46 -3.59
CA PHE A 22 3.99 -2.78 -2.91
C PHE A 22 4.28 -3.37 -1.52
N VAL A 23 3.26 -3.82 -0.79
CA VAL A 23 3.46 -4.58 0.46
C VAL A 23 4.16 -5.91 0.17
N LYS A 24 3.74 -6.64 -0.88
CA LYS A 24 4.31 -7.94 -1.26
C LYS A 24 5.78 -7.84 -1.67
N VAL A 25 6.18 -6.78 -2.36
CA VAL A 25 7.60 -6.50 -2.69
C VAL A 25 8.38 -5.81 -1.58
N ARG A 26 7.80 -5.68 -0.37
CA ARG A 26 8.38 -5.03 0.82
C ARG A 26 8.80 -3.58 0.58
N TRP A 27 8.11 -2.88 -0.31
CA TRP A 27 8.29 -1.43 -0.54
C TRP A 27 7.58 -0.58 0.51
N ILE A 28 6.57 -1.13 1.16
CA ILE A 28 5.86 -0.58 2.32
C ILE A 28 5.48 -1.74 3.25
N THR A 29 5.24 -1.45 4.52
CA THR A 29 4.78 -2.47 5.49
C THR A 29 3.25 -2.63 5.43
N PRO A 30 2.71 -3.79 5.85
CA PRO A 30 1.27 -3.99 5.98
C PRO A 30 0.61 -2.99 6.97
N GLU A 31 1.36 -2.53 7.97
CA GLU A 31 0.91 -1.45 8.87
C GLU A 31 0.73 -0.14 8.12
N GLN A 32 1.73 0.28 7.32
CA GLN A 32 1.61 1.49 6.50
C GLN A 32 0.53 1.38 5.44
N PHE A 33 0.31 0.18 4.90
CA PHE A 33 -0.81 -0.09 4.02
C PHE A 33 -2.13 0.21 4.74
N LYS A 34 -2.35 -0.39 5.91
CA LYS A 34 -3.55 -0.18 6.71
C LYS A 34 -3.75 1.27 7.13
N GLU A 35 -2.69 1.95 7.54
CA GLU A 35 -2.75 3.39 7.88
C GLU A 35 -3.12 4.27 6.67
N THR A 36 -2.73 3.87 5.47
CA THR A 36 -2.94 4.67 4.26
C THR A 36 -4.29 4.38 3.59
N THR A 37 -4.69 3.11 3.51
CA THR A 37 -5.92 2.67 2.83
C THR A 37 -7.10 2.55 3.78
N GLY A 38 -6.86 2.37 5.07
CA GLY A 38 -7.88 1.98 6.04
C GLY A 38 -8.28 0.51 5.97
N ASN A 39 -7.72 -0.25 5.02
CA ASN A 39 -8.04 -1.66 4.81
C ASN A 39 -6.97 -2.55 5.44
N ASP A 40 -7.41 -3.66 6.04
CA ASP A 40 -6.47 -4.69 6.48
C ASP A 40 -5.77 -5.32 5.27
N TYR A 41 -4.46 -5.51 5.42
CA TYR A 41 -3.68 -6.24 4.43
C TYR A 41 -3.93 -7.74 4.60
N GLU A 42 -4.77 -8.30 3.74
CA GLU A 42 -4.93 -9.74 3.62
C GLU A 42 -3.98 -10.25 2.51
N PRO A 43 -2.88 -10.95 2.85
CA PRO A 43 -2.08 -11.61 1.84
C PRO A 43 -2.94 -12.71 1.21
N GLN A 44 -3.40 -12.49 -0.03
CA GLN A 44 -3.96 -13.58 -0.83
C GLN A 44 -2.83 -14.59 -1.08
N ALA A 45 -3.05 -15.79 -0.55
CA ALA A 45 -2.14 -16.94 -0.61
C ALA A 45 -1.82 -17.35 -2.06
#